data_AF-A0AAW2KC24-F1
#
_entry.id   AF-A0AAW2KC24-F1
#
_cell.length_a   1.000
_cell.length_b   1.000
_cell.length_c   1.000
_cell.angle_alpha   90.00
_cell.angle_beta   90.00
_cell.angle_gamma   90.00
#
_symmetry.space_group_name_H-M   'P 1'
#
loop_
_entity.id
_entity.type
_entity.pdbx_description
1 polymer ?
#
loop_
_entity_poly.entity_id
_entity_poly.type
_entity_poly.pdbx_seq_one_letter_code
_entity_poly.pdbx_strand_id
1 'polypeptide(L)'
;MLFEMITGKLPYSAGSDSSEDWAYDYLRGGQPLREMVDPTLTMYQEDQLQRIGAVIKMCVNPDPKQRPTMRQVCAHLREITGIGPDGAIPKLSPLWWAELEILSTEAS
;
A
#
# COMPACT_ATOMS: atom_id res chain seq x y z
N MET A 1 -3.63 2.10 -5.78
CA MET A 1 -4.07 1.89 -4.38
C MET A 1 -3.07 1.17 -3.48
N LEU A 2 -2.75 -0.13 -3.60
CA LEU A 2 -1.79 -0.76 -2.65
C LEU A 2 -0.43 -0.06 -2.61
N PHE A 3 0.08 0.32 -3.77
CA PHE A 3 1.35 1.03 -3.87
C PHE A 3 1.27 2.43 -3.27
N GLU A 4 0.19 3.18 -3.54
CA GLU A 4 -0.07 4.50 -2.95
C GLU A 4 -0.12 4.45 -1.41
N MET A 5 -0.71 3.41 -0.82
CA MET A 5 -0.76 3.23 0.64
C MET A 5 0.63 3.04 1.25
N ILE A 6 1.54 2.37 0.54
CA ILE A 6 2.91 2.14 1.01
C ILE A 6 3.74 3.40 0.89
N THR A 7 3.56 4.15 -0.21
CA THR A 7 4.40 5.30 -0.51
C THR A 7 3.86 6.61 0.06
N GLY A 8 2.60 6.65 0.49
CA GLY A 8 1.91 7.89 0.89
C GLY A 8 1.66 8.86 -0.26
N LYS A 9 1.93 8.44 -1.51
CA LYS A 9 1.85 9.30 -2.70
C LYS A 9 0.57 9.03 -3.47
N LEU A 10 -0.14 10.09 -3.83
CA LEU A 10 -1.32 10.02 -4.69
C LEU A 10 -0.92 9.79 -6.15
N PRO A 11 -1.74 9.06 -6.93
CA PRO A 11 -1.44 8.75 -8.33
C PRO A 11 -1.48 9.96 -9.27
N TYR A 12 -2.10 11.07 -8.83
CA TYR A 12 -2.19 12.33 -9.57
C TYR A 12 -1.94 13.50 -8.62
N SER A 13 -0.69 13.75 -8.27
CA SER A 13 -0.29 15.04 -7.68
C SER A 13 -0.13 16.05 -8.81
N ALA A 14 -1.17 16.83 -9.08
CA ALA A 14 -1.15 17.93 -10.06
C ALA A 14 -0.11 18.97 -9.64
N GLY A 15 1.12 18.88 -10.16
CA GLY A 15 2.18 19.83 -9.83
C GLY A 15 3.61 19.34 -9.97
N SER A 16 3.86 18.07 -10.27
CA SER A 16 5.20 17.59 -10.59
C SER A 16 5.19 16.74 -11.84
N ASP A 17 5.87 17.22 -12.87
CA ASP A 17 6.16 16.54 -14.14
C ASP A 17 7.03 15.26 -13.98
N SER A 18 7.10 14.70 -12.76
CA SER A 18 7.89 13.56 -12.32
C SER A 18 7.07 12.50 -11.55
N SER A 19 5.75 12.66 -11.43
CA SER A 19 4.90 11.78 -10.61
C SER A 19 4.61 10.40 -11.24
N GLU A 20 4.96 10.18 -12.51
CA GLU A 20 4.82 8.88 -13.17
C GLU A 20 6.11 8.03 -13.10
N ASP A 21 7.27 8.67 -12.95
CA ASP A 21 8.58 8.00 -13.07
C ASP A 21 8.89 7.07 -11.89
N TRP A 22 8.55 7.44 -10.66
CA TRP A 22 8.91 6.65 -9.48
C TRP A 22 8.20 5.29 -9.44
N ALA A 23 6.90 5.25 -9.76
CA ALA A 23 6.14 4.01 -9.82
C ALA A 23 6.67 3.08 -10.92
N TYR A 24 6.99 3.65 -12.06
CA TYR A 24 7.57 2.94 -13.18
C TYR A 24 8.96 2.38 -12.85
N ASP A 25 9.81 3.16 -12.20
CA ASP A 25 11.15 2.74 -11.77
C ASP A 25 11.08 1.55 -10.82
N TYR A 26 10.17 1.57 -9.85
CA TYR A 26 9.95 0.42 -8.96
C TYR A 26 9.52 -0.83 -9.72
N LEU A 27 8.55 -0.70 -10.62
CA LEU A 27 8.01 -1.82 -11.39
C LEU A 27 9.06 -2.42 -12.33
N ARG A 28 10.01 -1.62 -12.80
CA ARG A 28 11.18 -2.07 -13.57
C ARG A 28 12.32 -2.60 -12.72
N GLY A 29 12.23 -2.49 -11.40
CA GLY A 29 13.27 -2.93 -10.47
C GLY A 29 14.45 -1.96 -10.37
N GLY A 30 14.28 -0.70 -10.81
CA GLY A 30 15.29 0.36 -10.70
C GLY A 30 15.56 0.80 -9.26
N GLN A 31 14.63 0.56 -8.35
CA GLN A 31 14.74 0.93 -6.93
C GLN A 31 13.96 -0.05 -6.04
N PRO A 32 14.46 -0.38 -4.83
CA PRO A 32 13.79 -1.29 -3.90
C PRO A 32 12.61 -0.58 -3.21
N LEU A 33 11.56 -1.34 -2.88
CA LEU A 33 10.32 -0.79 -2.30
C LEU A 33 10.56 -0.01 -0.99
N ARG A 34 11.51 -0.45 -0.17
CA ARG A 34 11.90 0.18 1.10
C ARG A 34 12.30 1.65 0.98
N GLU A 35 12.87 2.04 -0.17
CA GLU A 35 13.34 3.42 -0.41
C GLU A 35 12.19 4.34 -0.82
N MET A 36 11.00 3.77 -1.01
CA MET A 36 9.80 4.47 -1.45
C MET A 36 8.71 4.50 -0.38
N VAL A 37 8.94 3.86 0.76
CA VAL A 37 8.00 3.83 1.88
C VAL A 37 7.74 5.26 2.37
N ASP A 38 6.48 5.53 2.70
CA ASP A 38 6.05 6.79 3.26
C ASP A 38 6.94 7.16 4.47
N PRO A 39 7.63 8.30 4.45
CA PRO A 39 8.53 8.70 5.54
C PRO A 39 7.80 8.96 6.86
N THR A 40 6.47 9.11 6.86
CA THR A 40 5.67 9.23 8.09
C THR A 40 5.51 7.90 8.83
N LEU A 41 5.79 6.76 8.18
CA LEU A 41 5.77 5.45 8.82
C LEU A 41 7.03 5.24 9.66
N THR A 42 6.91 5.52 10.96
CA THR A 42 8.02 5.38 11.92
C THR A 42 8.45 3.93 12.16
N MET A 43 7.56 2.96 11.90
CA MET A 43 7.81 1.54 12.09
C MET A 43 7.07 0.70 11.05
N TYR A 44 7.76 -0.27 10.45
CA TYR A 44 7.17 -1.30 9.60
C TYR A 44 8.04 -2.56 9.59
N GLN A 45 7.47 -3.68 9.17
CA GLN A 45 8.20 -4.94 9.03
C GLN A 45 8.68 -5.09 7.58
N GLU A 46 10.00 -5.15 7.37
CA GLU A 46 10.60 -5.23 6.03
C GLU A 46 10.15 -6.50 5.26
N ASP A 47 10.05 -7.65 5.93
CA ASP A 47 9.59 -8.90 5.28
C ASP A 47 8.16 -8.76 4.72
N GLN A 48 7.28 -8.15 5.52
CA GLN A 48 5.90 -7.86 5.13
C GLN A 48 5.86 -6.93 3.93
N LEU A 49 6.69 -5.87 3.96
CA LEU A 49 6.82 -4.91 2.87
C LEU A 49 7.23 -5.59 1.56
N GLN A 50 8.26 -6.44 1.59
CA GLN A 50 8.74 -7.15 0.41
C GLN A 50 7.67 -8.09 -0.16
N ARG A 51 6.95 -8.81 0.69
CA ARG A 51 5.86 -9.72 0.28
C ARG A 51 4.68 -8.94 -0.32
N ILE A 52 4.30 -7.81 0.26
CA ILE A 52 3.27 -6.92 -0.33
C ILE A 52 3.77 -6.35 -1.67
N GLY A 53 5.05 -6.01 -1.78
CA GLY A 53 5.69 -5.59 -3.02
C GLY A 53 5.56 -6.62 -4.14
N ALA A 54 5.66 -7.92 -3.83
CA ALA A 54 5.41 -9.00 -4.77
C ALA A 54 3.94 -9.04 -5.22
N VAL A 55 2.99 -8.87 -4.30
CA VAL A 55 1.56 -8.79 -4.62
C VAL A 55 1.26 -7.63 -5.58
N ILE A 56 1.88 -6.46 -5.34
CA ILE A 56 1.74 -5.29 -6.24
C ILE A 56 2.20 -5.65 -7.65
N LYS A 57 3.38 -6.26 -7.80
CA LYS A 57 3.93 -6.68 -9.10
C LYS A 57 3.03 -7.70 -9.81
N MET A 58 2.44 -8.63 -9.07
CA MET A 58 1.47 -9.58 -9.64
C MET A 58 0.21 -8.87 -10.17
N CYS A 59 -0.33 -7.90 -9.42
CA CYS A 59 -1.52 -7.16 -9.81
C CYS A 59 -1.34 -6.32 -11.08
N VAL A 60 -0.13 -5.82 -11.33
CA VAL A 60 0.20 -4.97 -12.49
C VAL A 60 0.91 -5.72 -13.62
N ASN A 61 0.89 -7.05 -13.59
CA ASN A 61 1.53 -7.86 -14.64
C ASN A 61 1.00 -7.45 -16.04
N PRO A 62 1.87 -7.23 -17.04
CA PRO A 62 1.43 -6.86 -18.37
C PRO A 62 0.50 -7.89 -19.01
N ASP A 63 0.66 -9.18 -18.71
CA ASP A 63 -0.28 -10.23 -19.13
C ASP A 63 -1.48 -10.29 -18.17
N PRO A 64 -2.70 -9.94 -18.62
CA PRO A 64 -3.90 -10.00 -17.78
C PRO A 64 -4.21 -11.38 -17.22
N LYS A 65 -3.77 -12.47 -17.89
CA LYS A 65 -3.99 -13.85 -17.42
C LYS A 65 -3.14 -14.23 -16.22
N GLN A 66 -2.03 -13.52 -16.01
CA GLN A 66 -1.13 -13.71 -14.88
C GLN A 66 -1.54 -12.87 -13.65
N ARG A 67 -2.49 -11.95 -13.83
CA ARG A 67 -2.97 -11.12 -12.72
C ARG A 67 -3.86 -11.95 -11.79
N PRO A 68 -3.65 -11.91 -10.48
CA PRO A 68 -4.50 -12.60 -9.53
C PRO A 68 -5.91 -11.98 -9.52
N THR A 69 -6.90 -12.82 -9.23
CA THR A 69 -8.24 -12.34 -8.86
C THR A 69 -8.19 -11.57 -7.55
N MET A 70 -9.13 -10.66 -7.31
CA MET A 70 -9.20 -9.93 -6.03
C MET A 70 -9.32 -10.87 -4.82
N ARG A 71 -9.95 -12.05 -4.99
CA ARG A 71 -10.00 -13.08 -3.94
C ARG A 71 -8.60 -13.59 -3.58
N GLN A 72 -7.75 -13.85 -4.58
CA GLN A 72 -6.37 -14.27 -4.36
C GLN A 72 -5.54 -13.15 -3.75
N VAL A 73 -5.71 -11.90 -4.21
CA VAL A 73 -5.05 -10.72 -3.62
C VAL A 73 -5.38 -10.61 -2.12
N CYS A 74 -6.67 -10.67 -1.74
CA CYS A 74 -7.08 -10.63 -0.35
C CYS A 74 -6.51 -11.81 0.47
N ALA A 75 -6.43 -13.00 -0.11
CA ALA A 75 -5.82 -14.15 0.55
C ALA A 75 -4.32 -13.94 0.83
N HIS A 76 -3.56 -13.44 -0.15
CA HIS A 76 -2.15 -13.11 0.04
C HIS A 76 -1.97 -12.03 1.11
N LEU A 77 -2.73 -10.93 1.03
CA LEU A 77 -2.63 -9.85 2.01
C LEU A 77 -2.96 -10.32 3.44
N ARG A 78 -3.95 -11.20 3.60
CA ARG A 78 -4.29 -11.82 4.89
C ARG A 78 -3.16 -12.70 5.42
N GLU A 79 -2.54 -13.50 4.56
CA GLU A 79 -1.40 -14.36 4.93
C GLU A 79 -0.17 -13.53 5.32
N ILE A 80 0.06 -12.43 4.61
CA ILE A 80 1.17 -11.52 4.88
C ILE A 80 0.91 -10.84 6.23
N THR A 81 -0.14 -10.00 6.30
CA THR A 81 -0.41 -9.12 7.45
C THR A 81 -0.90 -9.84 8.71
N GLY A 82 -1.39 -11.08 8.59
CA GLY A 82 -2.09 -11.78 9.68
C GLY A 82 -3.45 -11.17 10.03
N ILE A 83 -3.91 -10.15 9.30
CA ILE A 83 -5.18 -9.47 9.57
C ILE A 83 -6.33 -10.36 9.09
N GLY A 84 -7.10 -10.89 10.04
CA GLY A 84 -8.32 -11.64 9.78
C GLY A 84 -9.45 -10.75 9.24
N PRO A 85 -10.53 -11.34 8.71
CA PRO A 85 -11.67 -10.59 8.17
C PRO A 85 -12.23 -9.59 9.17
N ASP A 86 -12.33 -9.95 10.46
CA ASP A 86 -12.85 -9.06 11.51
C ASP A 86 -11.98 -7.81 11.73
N GLY A 87 -10.66 -7.93 11.52
CA GLY A 87 -9.72 -6.81 11.60
C GLY A 87 -9.64 -5.99 10.32
N ALA A 88 -10.09 -6.55 9.19
CA ALA A 88 -10.13 -5.88 7.89
C ALA A 88 -11.48 -5.21 7.60
N ILE A 89 -12.52 -5.48 8.38
CA ILE A 89 -13.81 -4.78 8.28
C ILE A 89 -13.57 -3.31 8.67
N PRO A 90 -13.80 -2.35 7.75
CA PRO A 90 -13.78 -0.94 8.12
C PRO A 90 -14.81 -0.76 9.23
N LYS A 91 -14.38 -0.32 10.41
CA LYS A 91 -15.31 -0.01 11.48
C LYS A 91 -16.07 1.23 11.03
N LEU A 92 -17.22 1.02 10.40
CA LEU A 92 -18.14 2.06 9.92
C LEU A 92 -18.75 2.88 11.09
N SER A 93 -18.17 2.84 12.29
CA SER A 93 -18.63 3.68 13.39
C SER A 93 -18.11 5.11 13.16
N PRO A 94 -18.99 6.12 13.25
CA PRO A 94 -18.56 7.52 13.30
C PRO A 94 -17.52 7.77 14.40
N LEU A 95 -17.54 6.97 15.47
CA LEU A 95 -16.57 7.04 16.56
C LEU A 95 -15.15 6.67 16.12
N TRP A 96 -14.98 5.68 15.22
CA TRP A 96 -13.64 5.31 14.73
C TRP A 96 -13.03 6.41 13.86
N TRP A 97 -13.84 7.08 13.04
CA TRP A 97 -13.41 8.26 12.28
C TRP A 97 -13.04 9.43 13.19
N ALA A 98 -13.81 9.66 14.27
CA ALA A 98 -13.48 10.67 15.27
C ALA A 98 -12.16 10.33 16.01
N GLU A 99 -11.94 9.06 16.36
CA GLU A 99 -10.67 8.61 16.97
C GLU A 99 -9.48 8.84 16.03
N LEU A 100 -9.62 8.59 14.72
CA LEU A 100 -8.58 8.89 13.74
C LEU A 100 -8.27 10.39 13.60
N GLU A 101 -9.30 11.24 13.59
CA GLU A 101 -9.11 12.70 13.54
C GLU A 101 -8.34 13.23 14.76
N ILE A 102 -8.64 12.70 15.95
CA ILE A 102 -7.96 13.04 17.20
C ILE A 102 -6.49 12.59 17.16
N LEU A 103 -6.22 11.33 16.79
CA LEU A 103 -4.85 10.81 16.72
C LEU A 103 -3.98 11.53 15.69
N SER A 104 -4.57 11.99 14.59
CA SER A 104 -3.88 12.78 13.55
C SER A 104 -3.44 14.16 14.06
N THR A 105 -4.25 14.78 14.94
CA THR A 105 -3.95 16.11 15.50
C THR A 105 -2.97 16.08 16.67
N GLU A 106 -2.89 14.98 17.42
CA GLU A 106 -1.92 14.81 18.52
C GLU A 106 -0.49 14.50 18.07
N ALA A 107 -0.32 13.99 16.84
CA ALA A 107 0.99 13.65 16.27
C ALA A 107 1.69 14.82 15.54
N SER A 108 1.11 16.03 15.57
CA SER A 108 1.63 17.26 14.95
C SER A 108 2.37 18.18 15.92
#